data_AF-A0A2D8UIH1-F1
#
_entry.id   AF-A0A2D8UIH1-F1
#
_cell.length_a   1.000
_cell.length_b   1.000
_cell.length_c   1.000
_cell.angle_alpha   90.00
_cell.angle_beta   90.00
_cell.angle_gamma   90.00
#
_symmetry.space_group_name_H-M   'P 1'
#
loop_
_entity.id
_entity.type
_entity.pdbx_description
1 polymer ?
#
loop_
_entity_poly.entity_id
_entity_poly.type
_entity_poly.pdbx_seq_one_letter_code
_entity_poly.pdbx_strand_id
1 'polypeptide(L)'
;MIFDKIKDKINEEYVKREANKTRPEDVTETLDNQKQIDHKMSTAGLLEKYAELGKLMINMLKDYKKGHYHNVPWFTIASIAFALLYVLNPLDLIPDFIPGFGYVDDLSVFTLALRFVETDIHKYLDWKLEQD
;
A
#
# COMPACT_ATOMS: atom_id res chain seq x y z
N MET A 1 -4.44 -21.94 2.20
CA MET A 1 -3.50 -23.00 2.64
C MET A 1 -2.64 -22.63 3.87
N ILE A 2 -1.99 -21.46 3.96
CA ILE A 2 -1.31 -21.02 5.22
C ILE A 2 -2.32 -20.39 6.20
N PHE A 3 -3.18 -19.49 5.70
CA PHE A 3 -4.20 -18.82 6.52
C PHE A 3 -5.24 -19.79 7.13
N ASP A 4 -5.65 -20.83 6.41
CA ASP A 4 -6.59 -21.84 6.93
C ASP A 4 -5.99 -22.63 8.10
N LYS A 5 -4.70 -22.97 8.03
CA LYS A 5 -3.98 -23.64 9.13
C LYS A 5 -3.85 -22.77 10.39
N ILE A 6 -3.82 -21.44 10.24
CA ILE A 6 -3.79 -20.50 11.37
C ILE A 6 -5.18 -20.42 12.01
N LYS A 7 -6.24 -20.39 11.19
CA LYS A 7 -7.63 -20.41 11.66
C LYS A 7 -7.97 -21.65 12.49
N ASP A 8 -7.50 -22.82 12.08
CA ASP A 8 -7.70 -24.07 12.83
C ASP A 8 -6.96 -24.07 14.18
N LYS A 9 -5.80 -23.40 14.26
CA LYS A 9 -5.02 -23.28 15.50
C LYS A 9 -5.61 -22.25 16.47
N ILE A 10 -6.12 -21.14 15.96
CA ILE A 10 -6.73 -20.07 16.77
C ILE A 10 -8.25 -20.24 16.72
N ASN A 11 -8.74 -21.20 17.51
CA ASN A 11 -10.17 -21.49 17.64
C ASN A 11 -10.75 -20.90 18.95
N GLU A 12 -12.06 -20.93 19.10
CA GLU A 12 -12.76 -20.36 20.26
C GLU A 12 -12.27 -20.95 21.60
N GLU A 13 -11.93 -22.24 21.62
CA GLU A 13 -11.41 -22.92 22.80
C GLU A 13 -9.98 -22.47 23.16
N TYR A 14 -9.15 -22.19 22.15
CA TYR A 14 -7.83 -21.59 22.34
C TYR A 14 -7.95 -20.18 22.91
N VAL A 15 -8.81 -19.34 22.34
CA VAL A 15 -9.05 -17.97 22.83
C VAL A 15 -9.57 -17.98 24.27
N LYS A 16 -10.51 -18.86 24.61
CA LYS A 16 -11.01 -19.00 25.99
C LYS A 16 -9.94 -19.46 26.97
N ARG A 17 -9.06 -20.38 26.57
CA ARG A 17 -7.95 -20.84 27.43
C ARG A 17 -6.91 -19.75 27.69
N GLU A 18 -6.57 -18.95 26.69
CA GLU A 18 -5.61 -17.85 26.86
C GLU A 18 -6.24 -16.67 27.64
N ALA A 19 -7.52 -16.35 27.40
CA ALA A 19 -8.23 -15.33 28.17
C ALA A 19 -8.31 -15.67 29.67
N ASN A 20 -8.53 -16.95 30.01
CA ASN A 20 -8.54 -17.41 31.41
C ASN A 20 -7.18 -17.35 32.11
N LYS A 21 -6.07 -17.17 31.37
CA LYS A 21 -4.72 -16.98 31.93
C LYS A 21 -4.35 -15.51 32.07
N THR A 22 -5.15 -14.60 31.54
CA THR A 22 -4.89 -13.16 31.58
C THR A 22 -5.14 -12.64 32.99
N ARG A 23 -4.20 -11.84 33.51
CA ARG A 23 -4.23 -11.32 34.87
C ARG A 23 -4.36 -9.79 34.84
N PRO A 24 -4.83 -9.15 35.93
CA PRO A 24 -4.95 -7.70 36.02
C PRO A 24 -3.64 -6.93 35.74
N GLU A 25 -2.49 -7.51 36.11
CA GLU A 25 -1.17 -6.93 35.81
C GLU A 25 -0.88 -6.81 34.31
N ASP A 26 -1.42 -7.71 33.48
CA ASP A 26 -1.24 -7.69 32.03
C ASP A 26 -1.99 -6.49 31.40
N VAL A 27 -3.08 -6.05 32.04
CA VAL A 27 -3.81 -4.82 31.66
C VAL A 27 -2.94 -3.59 31.93
N THR A 28 -2.25 -3.56 33.07
CA THR A 28 -1.38 -2.44 33.46
C THR A 28 -0.17 -2.36 32.52
N GLU A 29 0.45 -3.50 32.22
CA GLU A 29 1.54 -3.59 31.23
C GLU A 29 1.11 -3.11 29.84
N THR A 30 -0.11 -3.43 29.41
CA THR A 30 -0.66 -2.98 28.12
C THR A 30 -0.80 -1.45 28.09
N LEU A 31 -1.31 -0.87 29.18
CA LEU A 31 -1.48 0.58 29.32
C LEU A 31 -0.13 1.31 29.39
N ASP A 32 0.84 0.77 30.12
CA ASP A 32 2.20 1.32 30.20
C ASP A 32 2.92 1.29 28.83
N ASN A 33 2.58 0.33 27.98
CA ASN A 33 3.11 0.18 26.63
C ASN A 33 2.23 0.81 25.52
N GLN A 34 1.18 1.55 25.88
CA GLN A 34 0.20 2.11 24.92
C GLN A 34 0.87 2.82 23.73
N LYS A 35 1.89 3.65 23.98
CA LYS A 35 2.61 4.38 22.92
C LYS A 35 3.25 3.47 21.87
N GLN A 36 3.78 2.32 22.29
CA GLN A 36 4.37 1.35 21.36
C GLN A 36 3.30 0.61 20.57
N ILE A 37 2.17 0.31 21.20
CA ILE A 37 1.00 -0.30 20.55
C ILE A 37 0.45 0.66 19.49
N ASP A 38 0.23 1.92 19.85
CA ASP A 38 -0.26 2.96 18.94
C ASP A 38 0.68 3.13 17.74
N HIS A 39 2.00 3.13 17.97
CA HIS A 39 2.98 3.22 16.88
C HIS A 39 2.89 2.03 15.93
N LYS A 40 2.84 0.80 16.45
CA LYS A 40 2.72 -0.42 15.63
C LYS A 40 1.41 -0.47 14.86
N MET A 41 0.29 -0.09 15.50
CA MET A 41 -1.02 -0.02 14.86
C MET A 41 -1.03 1.04 13.75
N SER A 42 -0.40 2.20 13.99
CA SER A 42 -0.24 3.23 12.96
C SER A 42 0.60 2.73 11.78
N THR A 43 1.75 2.10 12.04
CA THR A 43 2.59 1.51 10.98
C THR A 43 1.83 0.44 10.19
N ALA A 44 1.10 -0.45 10.86
CA ALA A 44 0.28 -1.46 10.20
C ALA A 44 -0.81 -0.84 9.33
N GLY A 45 -1.54 0.17 9.84
CA GLY A 45 -2.55 0.88 9.06
C GLY A 45 -1.97 1.65 7.88
N LEU A 46 -0.76 2.22 8.01
CA LEU A 46 -0.06 2.84 6.89
C LEU A 46 0.30 1.80 5.82
N LEU A 47 0.86 0.65 6.22
CA LEU A 47 1.20 -0.43 5.29
C LEU A 47 -0.04 -0.98 4.56
N GLU A 48 -1.15 -1.15 5.27
CA GLU A 48 -2.44 -1.55 4.68
C GLU A 48 -2.93 -0.52 3.66
N LYS A 49 -2.91 0.76 4.01
CA LYS A 49 -3.26 1.85 3.09
C LYS A 49 -2.38 1.83 1.81
N TYR A 50 -1.07 1.66 1.95
CA TYR A 50 -0.16 1.57 0.81
C TYR A 50 -0.41 0.32 -0.04
N ALA A 51 -0.73 -0.82 0.59
CA ALA A 51 -1.07 -2.05 -0.11
C ALA A 51 -2.36 -1.90 -0.92
N GLU A 52 -3.40 -1.29 -0.35
CA GLU A 52 -4.65 -1.00 -1.07
C GLU A 52 -4.43 -0.05 -2.24
N LEU A 53 -3.63 1.02 -2.05
CA LEU A 53 -3.26 1.92 -3.14
C LEU A 53 -2.53 1.18 -4.27
N GLY A 54 -1.58 0.30 -3.93
CA GLY A 54 -0.87 -0.53 -4.91
C GLY A 54 -1.79 -1.47 -5.69
N LYS A 55 -2.79 -2.08 -5.02
CA LYS A 55 -3.82 -2.90 -5.70
C LYS A 55 -4.64 -2.05 -6.66
N LEU A 56 -5.05 -0.86 -6.26
CA LEU A 56 -5.82 0.06 -7.10
C LEU A 56 -5.03 0.45 -8.35
N MET A 57 -3.76 0.81 -8.19
CA MET A 57 -2.82 1.08 -9.28
C MET A 57 -2.70 -0.10 -10.26
N ILE A 58 -2.55 -1.33 -9.75
CA ILE A 58 -2.50 -2.54 -10.59
C ILE A 58 -3.82 -2.74 -11.35
N ASN A 59 -4.96 -2.52 -10.70
CA ASN A 59 -6.26 -2.67 -11.33
C ASN A 59 -6.47 -1.64 -12.44
N MET A 60 -6.05 -0.38 -12.22
CA MET A 60 -6.09 0.67 -13.22
C MET A 60 -5.29 0.29 -14.48
N LEU A 61 -4.07 -0.25 -14.31
CA LEU A 61 -3.27 -0.75 -15.44
C LEU A 61 -3.96 -1.90 -16.18
N LYS A 62 -4.62 -2.82 -15.47
CA LYS A 62 -5.38 -3.92 -16.08
C LYS A 62 -6.57 -3.42 -16.89
N ASP A 63 -7.34 -2.49 -16.34
CA ASP A 63 -8.54 -1.94 -16.99
C ASP A 63 -8.17 -1.02 -18.16
N TYR A 64 -7.05 -0.29 -18.07
CA TYR A 64 -6.45 0.42 -19.20
C TYR A 64 -6.04 -0.53 -20.32
N LYS A 65 -5.30 -1.62 -19.99
CA LYS A 65 -4.87 -2.62 -20.99
C LYS A 65 -6.05 -3.32 -21.68
N LYS A 66 -7.15 -3.55 -20.97
CA LYS A 66 -8.38 -4.14 -21.52
C LYS A 66 -9.21 -3.15 -22.35
N GLY A 67 -8.87 -1.87 -22.33
CA GLY A 67 -9.64 -0.81 -22.98
C GLY A 67 -10.93 -0.43 -22.23
N HIS A 68 -11.13 -0.87 -20.99
CA HIS A 68 -12.28 -0.49 -20.18
C HIS A 68 -12.14 0.92 -19.60
N TYR A 69 -10.90 1.35 -19.34
CA TYR A 69 -10.59 2.66 -18.77
C TYR A 69 -9.50 3.35 -19.59
N HIS A 70 -9.88 4.10 -20.62
CA HIS A 70 -8.95 4.75 -21.56
C HIS A 70 -8.96 6.29 -21.51
N ASN A 71 -9.87 6.89 -20.73
CA ASN A 71 -9.94 8.36 -20.58
C ASN A 71 -9.02 8.85 -19.46
N VAL A 72 -7.73 8.59 -19.61
CA VAL A 72 -6.69 8.96 -18.64
C VAL A 72 -5.43 9.42 -19.38
N PRO A 73 -4.72 10.46 -18.88
CA PRO A 73 -3.45 10.86 -19.45
C PRO A 73 -2.46 9.68 -19.50
N TRP A 74 -1.81 9.49 -20.64
CA TRP A 74 -0.77 8.46 -20.80
C TRP A 74 0.32 8.56 -19.72
N PHE A 75 0.68 9.80 -19.35
CA PHE A 75 1.67 10.07 -18.32
C PHE A 75 1.32 9.45 -16.96
N THR A 76 0.03 9.37 -16.61
CA THR A 76 -0.45 8.72 -15.39
C THR A 76 -0.21 7.21 -15.45
N ILE A 77 -0.52 6.58 -16.57
CA ILE A 77 -0.28 5.14 -16.79
C ILE A 77 1.22 4.81 -16.70
N ALA A 78 2.06 5.61 -17.38
CA ALA A 78 3.51 5.46 -17.34
C ALA A 78 4.07 5.64 -15.92
N SER A 79 3.60 6.65 -15.19
CA SER A 79 4.04 6.93 -13.82
C SER A 79 3.64 5.81 -12.84
N ILE A 80 2.42 5.29 -12.96
CA ILE A 80 1.95 4.15 -12.15
C ILE A 80 2.79 2.90 -12.44
N ALA A 81 3.04 2.60 -13.71
CA ALA A 81 3.87 1.45 -14.10
C ALA A 81 5.30 1.60 -13.56
N PHE A 82 5.90 2.78 -13.69
CA PHE A 82 7.22 3.08 -13.16
C PHE A 82 7.29 2.93 -11.64
N ALA A 83 6.32 3.49 -10.90
CA ALA A 83 6.26 3.38 -9.45
C ALA A 83 6.15 1.93 -8.97
N LEU A 84 5.33 1.10 -9.64
CA LEU A 84 5.20 -0.33 -9.30
C LEU A 84 6.48 -1.12 -9.61
N LEU A 85 7.16 -0.81 -10.72
CA LEU A 85 8.46 -1.41 -11.05
C LEU A 85 9.55 -1.01 -10.05
N TYR A 86 9.56 0.24 -9.61
CA TYR A 86 10.47 0.73 -8.55
C TYR A 86 10.26 0.01 -7.22
N VAL A 87 9.00 -0.26 -6.85
CA VAL A 87 8.68 -1.06 -5.65
C VAL A 87 9.19 -2.50 -5.79
N LEU A 88 9.11 -3.09 -7.00
CA LEU A 88 9.56 -4.47 -7.25
C LEU A 88 11.08 -4.60 -7.21
N ASN A 89 11.80 -3.66 -7.81
CA ASN A 89 13.25 -3.64 -7.80
C ASN A 89 13.77 -2.19 -7.70
N PRO A 90 13.93 -1.65 -6.48
CA PRO A 90 14.36 -0.26 -6.28
C PRO A 90 15.78 0.00 -6.79
N LEU A 91 16.60 -1.05 -6.92
CA LEU A 91 17.99 -0.95 -7.36
C LEU A 91 18.16 -1.04 -8.89
N ASP A 92 17.16 -1.48 -9.66
CA ASP A 92 17.24 -1.63 -11.14
C ASP A 92 17.02 -0.34 -11.92
N LEU A 93 16.34 0.64 -11.31
CA LEU A 93 15.96 1.90 -11.97
C LEU A 93 16.98 3.03 -11.75
N ILE A 94 17.89 2.84 -10.80
CA ILE A 94 18.98 3.73 -10.41
C ILE A 94 20.35 3.45 -11.08
N PRO A 95 20.67 2.28 -11.72
CA PRO A 95 22.05 1.98 -12.11
C PRO A 95 22.69 2.92 -13.13
N ASP A 96 21.91 3.53 -14.03
CA ASP A 96 22.47 4.23 -15.21
C ASP A 96 22.05 5.70 -15.37
N PHE A 97 21.34 6.33 -14.42
CA PHE A 97 21.01 7.77 -14.49
C PHE A 97 22.19 8.68 -14.02
N ILE A 98 23.26 8.61 -14.83
CA ILE A 98 24.19 9.67 -15.27
C ILE A 98 25.17 10.31 -14.25
N PRO A 99 26.48 10.03 -14.39
CA PRO A 99 27.54 10.97 -14.01
C PRO A 99 27.53 12.18 -14.96
N GLY A 100 27.16 13.38 -14.48
CA GLY A 100 27.43 14.64 -15.18
C GLY A 100 26.27 15.55 -15.59
N PHE A 101 24.99 15.28 -15.27
CA PHE A 101 23.87 16.17 -15.63
C PHE A 101 22.89 16.44 -14.46
N GLY A 102 22.68 17.73 -14.16
CA GLY A 102 21.42 18.37 -13.70
C GLY A 102 20.56 17.71 -12.61
N TYR A 103 20.97 17.80 -11.35
CA TYR A 103 20.31 17.18 -10.18
C TYR A 103 18.89 17.69 -9.76
N VAL A 104 18.24 18.61 -10.49
CA VAL A 104 17.08 19.37 -9.94
C VAL A 104 15.76 19.19 -10.72
N ASP A 105 15.79 18.76 -11.99
CA ASP A 105 14.58 18.73 -12.83
C ASP A 105 13.72 17.47 -12.61
N ASP A 106 14.32 16.27 -12.56
CA ASP A 106 13.57 15.01 -12.49
C ASP A 106 12.82 14.76 -11.18
N LEU A 107 13.37 15.19 -10.02
CA LEU A 107 12.67 15.04 -8.74
C LEU A 107 11.45 15.96 -8.64
N SER A 108 11.55 17.15 -9.24
CA SER A 108 10.46 18.12 -9.31
C SER A 108 9.36 17.61 -10.25
N VAL A 109 9.74 17.11 -11.43
CA VAL A 109 8.82 16.47 -12.39
C VAL A 109 8.17 15.24 -11.78
N PHE A 110 8.92 14.40 -11.05
CA PHE A 110 8.41 13.23 -10.33
C PHE A 110 7.44 13.61 -9.22
N THR A 111 7.75 14.63 -8.41
CA THR A 111 6.86 15.11 -7.36
C THR A 111 5.57 15.69 -7.93
N LEU A 112 5.66 16.42 -9.04
CA LEU A 112 4.50 16.93 -9.76
C LEU A 112 3.67 15.77 -10.36
N ALA A 113 4.35 14.76 -10.91
CA ALA A 113 3.73 13.55 -11.45
C ALA A 113 2.93 12.80 -10.38
N LEU A 114 3.50 12.62 -9.18
CA LEU A 114 2.80 11.99 -8.06
C LEU A 114 1.50 12.72 -7.70
N ARG A 115 1.48 14.06 -7.73
CA ARG A 115 0.26 14.85 -7.47
C ARG A 115 -0.81 14.66 -8.54
N PHE A 116 -0.41 14.60 -9.81
CA PHE A 116 -1.34 14.33 -10.90
C PHE A 116 -1.87 12.90 -10.87
N VAL A 117 -0.99 11.95 -10.57
CA VAL A 117 -1.34 10.53 -10.41
C VAL A 117 -2.35 10.34 -9.28
N GLU A 118 -2.19 11.01 -8.14
CA GLU A 118 -3.16 10.95 -7.04
C GLU A 118 -4.57 11.36 -7.50
N THR A 119 -4.68 12.47 -8.23
CA THR A 119 -5.96 12.95 -8.75
C THR A 119 -6.59 11.95 -9.72
N ASP A 120 -5.81 11.35 -10.62
CA ASP A 120 -6.31 10.39 -11.59
C ASP A 120 -6.63 9.02 -10.98
N ILE A 121 -5.91 8.62 -9.92
CA ILE A 121 -6.24 7.43 -9.14
C ILE A 121 -7.61 7.61 -8.45
N HIS A 122 -7.91 8.79 -7.92
CA HIS A 122 -9.23 9.09 -7.35
C HIS A 122 -10.34 8.99 -8.40
N LYS A 123 -10.16 9.59 -9.59
CA LYS A 123 -11.13 9.45 -10.68
C LYS A 123 -11.34 8.00 -11.10
N TYR A 124 -10.28 7.19 -11.10
CA TYR A 124 -10.38 5.77 -11.40
C TYR A 124 -11.15 5.02 -10.31
N LEU A 125 -10.92 5.35 -9.03
CA LEU A 125 -11.68 4.77 -7.92
C LEU A 125 -13.17 5.12 -8.01
N ASP A 126 -13.51 6.38 -8.27
CA ASP A 126 -14.90 6.83 -8.45
C ASP A 126 -15.56 6.07 -9.60
N TRP A 127 -14.89 6.00 -10.75
CA TRP A 127 -15.35 5.20 -11.89
C TRP A 127 -15.54 3.72 -11.52
N LYS A 128 -14.68 3.14 -10.69
CA LYS A 128 -14.80 1.74 -10.29
C LYS A 128 -16.01 1.50 -9.39
N LEU A 129 -16.26 2.42 -8.45
CA LEU A 129 -17.42 2.39 -7.56
C LEU A 129 -18.74 2.56 -8.30
N GLU A 130 -18.76 3.27 -9.43
CA GLU A 130 -19.94 3.39 -10.29
C GLU A 130 -20.26 2.12 -11.09
N GLN A 131 -19.31 1.18 -11.21
CA GLN A 131 -19.48 -0.08 -11.96
C GLN A 131 -19.89 -1.27 -11.08
N ASP A 132 -19.82 -1.13 -9.76
CA ASP A 132 -20.24 -2.13 -8.76
C ASP A 132 -21.74 -1.97 -8.40
#